data_AF-A0A1Y3AWJ0-F1
#
_entry.id   AF-A0A1Y3AWJ0-F1
#
_cell.length_a   1.000
_cell.length_b   1.000
_cell.length_c   1.000
_cell.angle_alpha   90.00
_cell.angle_beta   90.00
_cell.angle_gamma   90.00
#
_symmetry.space_group_name_H-M   'P 1'
#
loop_
_entity.id
_entity.type
_entity.pdbx_description
1 polymer ?
#
loop_
_entity_poly.entity_id
_entity_poly.type
_entity_poly.pdbx_seq_one_letter_code
_entity_poly.pdbx_strand_id
1 'polypeptide(L)'
;MCGSVRGVGAGGIISTPFCLLYKLFTLKLTRKQVMAMIRHKDSPYIRSLALMFIRFTQPPQDLWQWFEPYLEDDEQVDPKAGGGSPMTIGQMNGFQHYFHEYQDMYNWKLKRN
;
A
#
# COMPACT_ATOMS: atom_id res chain seq x y z
N MET A 1 -19.93 9.95 7.88
CA MET A 1 -18.67 10.72 8.07
C MET A 1 -18.79 11.97 7.20
N CYS A 2 -18.80 13.15 7.82
CA CYS A 2 -19.16 14.42 7.19
C CYS A 2 -17.94 15.04 6.49
N GLY A 3 -18.05 15.24 5.18
CA GLY A 3 -17.94 16.56 4.55
C GLY A 3 -16.60 17.30 4.53
N SER A 4 -16.17 17.59 3.30
CA SER A 4 -15.32 18.70 2.85
C SER A 4 -13.85 18.64 3.19
N VAL A 5 -13.01 18.80 2.16
CA VAL A 5 -11.80 19.62 2.29
C VAL A 5 -11.36 20.24 0.97
N ARG A 6 -11.66 21.53 0.88
CA ARG A 6 -10.96 22.54 0.09
C ARG A 6 -9.74 23.01 0.89
N GLY A 7 -8.64 23.32 0.21
CA GLY A 7 -7.58 24.18 0.78
C GLY A 7 -6.35 23.46 1.29
N VAL A 8 -5.45 23.12 0.37
CA VAL A 8 -4.02 22.92 0.66
C VAL A 8 -3.44 24.29 1.04
N GLY A 9 -3.52 24.65 2.32
CA GLY A 9 -3.00 25.93 2.82
C GLY A 9 -2.52 25.93 4.29
N ALA A 10 -2.79 24.88 5.08
CA ALA A 10 -2.47 24.87 6.52
C ALA A 10 -2.02 23.50 7.08
N GLY A 11 -1.35 22.67 6.25
CA GLY A 11 -0.95 21.31 6.61
C GLY A 11 -1.92 20.28 6.03
N GLY A 12 -1.42 19.43 5.12
CA GLY A 12 -2.24 18.47 4.38
C GLY A 12 -2.99 17.52 5.31
N ILE A 13 -4.18 17.08 4.88
CA ILE A 13 -4.96 16.09 5.62
C ILE A 13 -4.34 14.73 5.38
N ILE A 14 -3.82 14.17 6.46
CA ILE A 14 -3.28 12.82 6.46
C ILE A 14 -4.46 11.86 6.42
N SER A 15 -4.48 10.96 5.44
CA SER A 15 -5.57 9.98 5.35
C SER A 15 -5.47 8.96 6.49
N THR A 16 -6.62 8.47 6.95
CA THR A 16 -6.71 7.43 7.98
C THR A 16 -5.79 6.22 7.72
N PRO A 17 -5.71 5.64 6.50
CA PRO A 17 -4.78 4.53 6.23
C PRO A 17 -3.31 4.92 6.40
N PHE A 18 -2.90 6.16 6.07
CA PHE A 18 -1.53 6.62 6.31
C PHE A 18 -1.21 6.77 7.81
N CYS A 19 -2.17 7.24 8.62
CA CYS A 19 -2.02 7.26 10.09
C CYS A 19 -1.84 5.85 10.66
N LEU A 20 -2.65 4.88 10.19
CA LEU A 20 -2.53 3.49 10.61
C LEU A 20 -1.18 2.89 10.19
N LEU A 21 -0.75 3.15 8.96
CA LEU A 21 0.56 2.72 8.46
C LEU A 21 1.71 3.25 9.33
N TYR A 22 1.68 4.54 9.68
CA TYR A 22 2.66 5.13 10.59
C TYR A 22 2.71 4.39 11.93
N LYS A 23 1.54 4.08 12.50
CA LYS A 23 1.46 3.28 13.73
C LYS A 23 2.09 1.90 13.54
N LEU A 24 1.85 1.20 12.44
CA LEU A 24 2.43 -0.11 12.17
C LEU A 24 3.97 -0.09 12.15
N PHE A 25 4.60 0.96 11.61
CA PHE A 25 6.07 1.10 11.67
C PHE A 25 6.62 1.17 13.10
N THR A 26 5.85 1.70 14.05
CA THR A 26 6.29 1.80 15.46
C THR A 26 6.14 0.48 16.22
N LEU A 27 5.31 -0.46 15.73
CA LEU A 27 4.94 -1.68 16.44
C LEU A 27 5.89 -2.86 16.20
N LYS A 28 6.94 -2.71 15.37
CA LYS A 28 7.93 -3.76 15.05
C LYS A 28 7.27 -5.11 14.70
N LEU A 29 6.36 -5.09 13.73
CA LEU A 29 5.61 -6.28 13.31
C LEU A 29 6.54 -7.41 12.88
N THR A 30 6.21 -8.61 13.35
CA THR A 30 6.86 -9.85 12.89
C THR A 30 6.33 -10.28 11.53
N ARG A 31 7.12 -11.05 10.77
CA ARG A 31 6.68 -11.62 9.48
C ARG A 31 5.36 -12.37 9.58
N LYS A 32 5.14 -13.09 10.69
CA LYS A 32 3.91 -13.84 10.94
C LYS A 32 2.69 -12.93 11.08
N GLN A 33 2.84 -11.80 11.78
CA GLN A 33 1.76 -10.82 11.93
C GLN A 33 1.43 -10.14 10.60
N VAL A 34 2.44 -9.76 9.82
CA VAL A 34 2.22 -9.20 8.48
C VAL A 34 1.49 -10.21 7.60
N MET A 35 1.94 -11.47 7.58
CA MET A 35 1.25 -12.54 6.84
C MET A 35 -0.20 -12.75 7.29
N ALA A 36 -0.47 -12.67 8.60
CA ALA A 36 -1.83 -12.76 9.13
C ALA A 36 -2.72 -11.61 8.65
N MET A 37 -2.17 -10.39 8.55
CA MET A 37 -2.89 -9.22 8.03
C MET A 37 -3.20 -9.34 6.54
N ILE A 38 -2.25 -9.77 5.71
CA ILE A 38 -2.52 -9.90 4.26
C ILE A 38 -3.54 -11.01 3.98
N ARG A 39 -3.48 -12.11 4.73
CA ARG A 39 -4.43 -13.24 4.57
C ARG A 39 -5.79 -12.99 5.22
N HIS A 40 -6.00 -11.81 5.81
CA HIS A 40 -7.25 -11.47 6.47
C HIS A 40 -8.38 -11.35 5.45
N LYS A 41 -9.42 -12.18 5.61
CA LYS A 41 -10.57 -12.24 4.67
C LYS A 41 -11.69 -11.27 5.03
N ASP A 42 -11.79 -10.88 6.31
CA ASP A 42 -12.94 -10.09 6.76
C ASP A 42 -12.93 -8.64 6.25
N SER A 43 -11.78 -8.12 5.79
CA SER A 43 -11.70 -6.75 5.28
C SER A 43 -10.59 -6.58 4.25
N PRO A 44 -10.91 -6.06 3.05
CA PRO A 44 -9.91 -5.79 2.03
C PRO A 44 -9.00 -4.62 2.43
N TYR A 45 -9.50 -3.70 3.27
CA TYR A 45 -8.72 -2.57 3.78
C TYR A 45 -7.55 -3.00 4.68
N ILE A 46 -7.73 -4.07 5.48
CA ILE A 46 -6.65 -4.64 6.31
C ILE A 46 -5.56 -5.22 5.40
N ARG A 47 -5.97 -5.95 4.35
CA ARG A 47 -5.07 -6.55 3.37
C ARG A 47 -4.30 -5.50 2.59
N SER A 48 -4.99 -4.48 2.07
CA SER A 48 -4.37 -3.35 1.39
C SER A 48 -3.37 -2.60 2.27
N LEU A 49 -3.70 -2.39 3.55
CA LEU A 49 -2.77 -1.76 4.49
C LEU A 49 -1.52 -2.62 4.73
N ALA A 50 -1.67 -3.94 4.78
CA ALA A 50 -0.56 -4.87 4.93
C ALA A 50 0.37 -4.87 3.70
N LEU A 51 -0.20 -4.86 2.50
CA LEU A 51 0.54 -4.78 1.24
C LEU A 51 1.26 -3.42 1.11
N MET A 52 0.61 -2.33 1.54
CA MET A 52 1.24 -1.02 1.62
C MET A 52 2.41 -1.02 2.62
N PHE A 53 2.26 -1.65 3.79
CA PHE A 53 3.34 -1.80 4.76
C PHE A 53 4.53 -2.60 4.20
N ILE A 54 4.27 -3.67 3.46
CA ILE A 54 5.31 -4.46 2.78
C ILE A 54 6.08 -3.61 1.78
N ARG A 55 5.38 -2.81 0.96
CA ARG A 55 5.99 -1.92 -0.03
C ARG A 55 7.07 -1.02 0.60
N PHE A 56 6.83 -0.51 1.80
CA PHE A 56 7.76 0.40 2.47
C PHE A 56 8.82 -0.29 3.33
N THR A 57 8.68 -1.59 3.62
CA THR A 57 9.60 -2.30 4.53
C THR A 57 10.48 -3.33 3.85
N GLN A 58 10.03 -3.92 2.74
CA GLN A 58 10.76 -4.99 2.05
C GLN A 58 11.67 -4.42 0.97
N PRO A 59 12.86 -5.03 0.75
CA PRO A 59 13.71 -4.64 -0.35
C PRO A 59 13.00 -4.93 -1.68
N PRO A 60 13.25 -4.14 -2.74
CA PRO A 60 12.56 -4.31 -4.02
C PRO A 60 12.56 -5.75 -4.49
N GLN A 61 13.71 -6.43 -4.44
CA GLN A 61 13.93 -7.80 -4.93
C GLN A 61 12.93 -8.81 -4.37
N ASP A 62 12.49 -8.59 -3.13
CA ASP A 62 11.59 -9.49 -2.42
C ASP A 62 10.13 -9.10 -2.63
N LEU A 63 9.79 -7.95 -3.23
CA LEU A 63 8.40 -7.52 -3.37
C LEU A 63 7.57 -8.48 -4.21
N TRP A 64 8.11 -9.02 -5.32
CA TRP A 64 7.35 -9.89 -6.21
C TRP A 64 6.69 -11.08 -5.47
N GLN A 65 7.47 -11.83 -4.68
CA GLN A 65 6.97 -12.97 -3.90
C GLN A 65 5.88 -12.62 -2.88
N TRP A 66 5.77 -11.35 -2.47
CA TRP A 66 4.70 -10.89 -1.57
C TRP A 66 3.43 -10.51 -2.33
N PHE A 67 3.58 -9.92 -3.52
CA PHE A 67 2.48 -9.33 -4.29
C PHE A 67 1.85 -10.29 -5.29
N GLU A 68 2.62 -11.21 -5.88
CA GLU A 68 2.16 -12.18 -6.89
C GLU A 68 0.81 -12.84 -6.54
N PRO A 69 0.57 -13.34 -5.30
CA PRO A 69 -0.69 -14.01 -4.96
C PRO A 69 -1.92 -13.09 -4.93
N TYR A 70 -1.73 -11.77 -4.96
CA TYR A 70 -2.77 -10.75 -4.78
C TYR A 70 -2.90 -9.82 -5.99
N LEU A 71 -2.27 -10.16 -7.13
CA LEU A 71 -2.39 -9.39 -8.37
C LEU A 71 -3.75 -9.57 -9.04
N GLU A 72 -4.36 -10.74 -8.89
CA GLU A 72 -5.68 -11.09 -9.41
C GLU A 72 -6.77 -10.94 -8.34
N ASP A 73 -6.49 -10.19 -7.28
CA ASP A 73 -7.44 -9.95 -6.20
C ASP A 73 -8.50 -8.92 -6.64
N ASP A 74 -9.68 -9.42 -7.00
CA ASP A 74 -10.83 -8.64 -7.48
C ASP A 74 -11.62 -7.93 -6.36
N GLU A 75 -11.21 -8.07 -5.10
CA GLU A 75 -11.89 -7.42 -3.98
C GLU A 75 -11.74 -5.89 -4.07
N GLN A 76 -12.84 -5.15 -3.89
CA GLN A 76 -12.84 -3.69 -4.07
C GLN A 76 -12.38 -2.94 -2.82
N VAL A 77 -11.57 -1.91 -3.05
CA VAL A 77 -11.13 -0.94 -2.05
C VAL A 77 -11.31 0.48 -2.57
N ASP A 78 -11.62 1.42 -1.67
CA ASP A 78 -11.60 2.85 -1.97
C ASP A 78 -10.38 3.51 -1.27
N PRO A 79 -9.29 3.78 -2.00
CA PRO A 79 -8.11 4.44 -1.45
C PRO A 79 -8.36 5.89 -1.01
N LYS A 80 -9.45 6.51 -1.47
CA LYS A 80 -9.80 7.92 -1.21
C LYS A 80 -10.91 8.08 -0.16
N ALA A 81 -11.26 7.01 0.57
CA ALA A 81 -12.18 7.05 1.69
C ALA A 81 -13.51 7.79 1.39
N GLY A 82 -14.20 7.39 0.32
CA GLY A 82 -15.50 7.95 -0.09
C GLY A 82 -15.44 8.91 -1.28
N GLY A 83 -14.34 8.89 -2.06
CA GLY A 83 -14.08 9.82 -3.16
C GLY A 83 -14.61 9.34 -4.53
N GLY A 84 -15.23 8.17 -4.60
CA GLY A 84 -15.84 7.67 -5.84
C GLY A 84 -14.85 7.12 -6.87
N SER A 85 -13.71 6.58 -6.43
CA SER A 85 -12.78 5.84 -7.29
C SER A 85 -12.42 4.49 -6.68
N PRO A 86 -13.41 3.60 -6.49
CA PRO A 86 -13.12 2.23 -6.07
C PRO A 86 -12.26 1.55 -7.15
N MET A 87 -11.30 0.76 -6.69
CA MET A 87 -10.45 -0.09 -7.55
C MET A 87 -10.28 -1.45 -6.87
N THR A 88 -9.90 -2.47 -7.63
CA THR A 88 -9.59 -3.78 -7.04
C THR A 88 -8.27 -3.74 -6.28
N ILE A 89 -8.06 -4.65 -5.34
CA ILE A 89 -6.74 -4.82 -4.68
C ILE A 89 -5.67 -5.08 -5.74
N GLY A 90 -5.96 -5.93 -6.73
CA GLY A 90 -5.09 -6.16 -7.88
C GLY A 90 -4.72 -4.89 -8.62
N GLN A 91 -5.68 -4.00 -8.88
CA GLN A 91 -5.44 -2.69 -9.51
C GLN A 91 -4.65 -1.72 -8.61
N MET A 92 -4.93 -1.71 -7.30
CA MET A 92 -4.17 -0.93 -6.32
C MET A 92 -2.69 -1.35 -6.28
N ASN A 93 -2.45 -2.65 -6.49
CA ASN A 93 -1.13 -3.27 -6.61
C ASN A 93 -0.59 -3.25 -8.05
N GLY A 94 -1.40 -2.81 -9.01
CA GLY A 94 -1.23 -3.01 -10.44
C GLY A 94 -0.09 -2.19 -11.02
N PHE A 95 1.09 -2.79 -11.01
CA PHE A 95 2.10 -2.92 -12.08
C PHE A 95 2.49 -1.74 -13.01
N GLN A 96 1.61 -0.84 -13.45
CA GLN A 96 1.97 0.21 -14.43
C GLN A 96 2.77 1.37 -13.80
N HIS A 97 2.42 1.74 -12.56
CA HIS A 97 3.25 2.66 -11.77
C HIS A 97 4.45 1.96 -11.13
N TYR A 98 4.32 0.67 -10.83
CA TYR A 98 5.32 -0.11 -10.10
C TYR A 98 6.51 -0.52 -10.98
N PHE A 99 6.33 -0.93 -12.24
CA PHE A 99 7.45 -1.27 -13.12
C PHE A 99 8.38 -0.08 -13.38
N HIS A 100 7.84 1.12 -13.59
CA HIS A 100 8.65 2.32 -13.78
C HIS A 100 9.47 2.67 -12.53
N GLU A 101 8.83 2.67 -11.35
CA GLU A 101 9.52 2.96 -10.09
C GLU A 101 10.54 1.86 -9.71
N TYR A 102 10.28 0.61 -10.09
CA TYR A 102 11.18 -0.51 -9.88
C TYR A 102 12.40 -0.47 -10.82
N GLN A 103 12.19 -0.14 -12.10
CA GLN A 103 13.26 0.13 -13.06
C GLN A 103 14.11 1.32 -12.59
N ASP A 104 13.48 2.38 -12.09
CA ASP A 104 14.16 3.58 -11.58
C ASP A 104 14.95 3.30 -10.30
N MET A 105 14.41 2.50 -9.37
CA MET A 105 15.16 2.03 -8.19
C MET A 105 16.34 1.12 -8.57
N TYR A 106 16.14 0.19 -9.49
CA TYR A 106 17.19 -0.69 -9.99
C TYR A 106 18.31 0.12 -10.66
N ASN A 107 17.94 1.06 -11.53
CA ASN A 107 18.86 1.97 -12.22
C ASN A 107 19.57 2.92 -11.26
N TRP A 108 18.89 3.40 -10.22
CA TRP A 108 19.51 4.24 -9.18
C TRP A 108 20.57 3.48 -8.38
N LYS A 109 20.36 2.19 -8.13
CA LYS A 109 21.32 1.34 -7.40
C LYS A 109 22.55 1.04 -8.27
N LEU A 110 22.38 0.86 -9.58
CA LEU A 110 23.46 0.74 -10.55
C LEU A 110 24.30 2.02 -10.69
N LYS A 111 23.68 3.20 -10.56
CA LYS A 111 24.37 4.50 -10.62
C LYS A 111 25.17 4.88 -9.37
N ARG A 112 25.12 4.05 -8.32
CA ARG A 112 25.86 4.26 -7.06
C ARG A 112 27.07 3.34 -6.88
N ASN A 113 27.28 2.41 -7.81
CA ASN A 113 28.55 1.71 -8.01
C ASN A 113 29.28 2.31 -9.21
#